data_AF-A0A6G8UEA6-F1
#
_entry.id   AF-A0A6G8UEA6-F1
#
_cell.length_a   1.000
_cell.length_b   1.000
_cell.length_c   1.000
_cell.angle_alpha   90.00
_cell.angle_beta   90.00
_cell.angle_gamma   90.00
#
_symmetry.space_group_name_H-M   'P 1'
#
loop_
_entity.id
_entity.type
_entity.pdbx_description
1 polymer ?
#
loop_
_entity_poly.entity_id
_entity_poly.type
_entity_poly.pdbx_seq_one_letter_code
_entity_poly.pdbx_strand_id
1 'polypeptide(L)'
;MGLRRSSRRRALAILAGMRASDSAPCLMLQTTLAADALFELGGMRLNTVPDESGPFLVLSLEDSSRRDLFSTICADVVSAAAQAGTADALAQFLARLDAWRQFLRDRRDGLSRSETIGLMGELLVLEQLLAVDPYSLAAWQSPNDGLHDFQSNGHALEVKAGLGPSSSITISALDQLDAAGLRRLDLLHIRLVEVSTGPGDGLSPTS
;
A
#
# COMPACT_ATOMS: atom_id res chain seq x y z
N MET A 1 -41.39 17.06 34.45
CA MET A 1 -40.10 17.73 34.65
C MET A 1 -39.01 16.89 34.00
N GLY A 2 -38.32 17.44 32.99
CA GLY A 2 -37.02 16.98 32.47
C GLY A 2 -37.03 15.71 31.60
N LEU A 3 -36.31 15.64 30.48
CA LEU A 3 -35.45 16.56 29.75
C LEU A 3 -35.57 16.14 28.28
N ARG A 4 -35.88 17.10 27.39
CA ARG A 4 -35.77 16.91 25.95
C ARG A 4 -34.36 16.41 25.65
N ARG A 5 -34.23 15.18 25.12
CA ARG A 5 -33.00 14.75 24.46
C ARG A 5 -32.86 15.58 23.20
N SER A 6 -32.16 16.70 23.31
CA SER A 6 -31.71 17.48 22.17
C SER A 6 -30.80 16.56 21.36
N SER A 7 -31.25 16.17 20.17
CA SER A 7 -30.42 15.57 19.14
C SER A 7 -29.45 16.63 18.62
N ARG A 8 -28.48 17.01 19.45
CA ARG A 8 -27.29 17.69 18.96
C ARG A 8 -26.58 16.68 18.07
N ARG A 9 -26.55 16.92 16.76
CA ARG A 9 -25.64 16.24 15.84
C ARG A 9 -24.27 16.28 16.50
N ARG A 10 -23.79 15.13 17.00
CA ARG A 10 -22.52 15.10 17.72
C ARG A 10 -21.44 15.46 16.71
N ALA A 11 -20.61 16.44 17.07
CA ALA A 11 -19.33 16.63 16.42
C ALA A 11 -18.59 15.29 16.39
N LEU A 12 -17.83 15.09 15.32
CA LEU A 12 -16.99 13.92 15.11
C LEU A 12 -16.17 13.64 16.39
N ALA A 13 -16.38 12.49 17.04
CA ALA A 13 -15.70 12.16 18.30
C ALA A 13 -14.33 11.56 17.99
N ILE A 14 -13.29 12.37 18.15
CA ILE A 14 -11.89 11.94 18.04
C ILE A 14 -11.35 11.67 19.44
N LEU A 15 -10.76 10.49 19.64
CA LEU A 15 -10.19 10.03 20.90
C LEU A 15 -8.70 9.76 20.71
N ALA A 16 -7.89 10.13 21.70
CA ALA A 16 -6.49 9.71 21.77
C ALA A 16 -6.37 8.56 22.78
N GLY A 17 -5.56 7.55 22.46
CA GLY A 17 -5.41 6.37 23.31
C GLY A 17 -4.06 5.68 23.12
N MET A 18 -3.90 4.59 23.87
CA MET A 18 -2.75 3.71 23.79
C MET A 18 -3.25 2.31 23.43
N ARG A 19 -2.62 1.68 22.46
CA ARG A 19 -2.93 0.32 22.04
C ARG A 19 -2.56 -0.65 23.16
N ALA A 20 -3.48 -1.53 23.54
CA ALA A 20 -3.33 -2.38 24.72
C ALA A 20 -2.18 -3.39 24.62
N SER A 21 -1.83 -3.84 23.41
CA SER A 21 -0.81 -4.87 23.20
C SER A 21 0.62 -4.39 23.46
N ASP A 22 0.92 -3.12 23.15
CA ASP A 22 2.30 -2.60 23.11
C ASP A 22 2.43 -1.15 23.59
N SER A 23 1.34 -0.55 24.08
CA SER A 23 1.29 0.86 24.45
C SER A 23 1.69 1.80 23.31
N ALA A 24 1.45 1.42 22.05
CA ALA A 24 1.62 2.34 20.93
C ALA A 24 0.57 3.45 20.98
N PRO A 25 0.93 4.73 20.81
CA PRO A 25 -0.04 5.81 20.74
C PRO A 25 -0.93 5.65 19.50
N CYS A 26 -2.21 5.99 19.64
CA CYS A 26 -3.18 5.91 18.56
C CYS A 26 -4.24 7.02 18.66
N LEU A 27 -4.79 7.36 17.51
CA LEU A 27 -5.93 8.26 17.35
C LEU A 27 -7.10 7.44 16.83
N MET A 28 -8.24 7.51 17.52
CA MET A 28 -9.43 6.73 17.19
C MET A 28 -10.57 7.66 16.83
N LEU A 29 -11.35 7.25 15.84
CA LEU A 29 -12.47 8.01 15.33
C LEU A 29 -13.69 7.12 15.14
N GLN A 30 -14.78 7.44 15.82
CA GLN A 30 -16.02 6.70 15.61
C GLN A 30 -16.62 7.07 14.26
N THR A 31 -16.86 6.07 13.42
CA THR A 31 -17.39 6.24 12.06
C THR A 31 -18.50 5.23 11.79
N THR A 32 -19.39 5.55 10.85
CA THR A 32 -20.38 4.60 10.31
C THR A 32 -19.90 3.94 9.02
N LEU A 33 -18.77 4.40 8.47
CA LEU A 33 -18.14 3.83 7.29
C LEU A 33 -17.19 2.72 7.73
N ALA A 34 -17.30 1.54 7.10
CA ALA A 34 -16.17 0.62 7.05
C ALA A 34 -15.11 1.31 6.18
N ALA A 35 -14.03 1.80 6.78
CA ALA A 35 -13.00 2.47 6.01
C ALA A 35 -12.22 1.40 5.23
N ASP A 36 -12.44 1.38 3.91
CA ASP A 36 -11.64 0.58 2.97
C ASP A 36 -10.18 1.08 2.85
N ALA A 37 -9.82 2.14 3.57
CA ALA A 37 -8.47 2.69 3.64
C ALA A 37 -7.64 1.97 4.70
N LEU A 38 -7.35 0.69 4.46
CA LEU A 38 -6.30 -0.04 5.16
C LEU A 38 -4.96 0.38 4.53
N PHE A 39 -4.14 1.15 5.23
CA PHE A 39 -2.79 1.41 4.75
C PHE A 39 -1.79 1.46 5.90
N GLU A 40 -0.57 1.04 5.58
CA GLU A 40 0.61 1.17 6.42
C GLU A 40 1.64 1.99 5.66
N LEU A 41 1.98 3.17 6.17
CA LEU A 41 2.91 4.06 5.50
C LEU A 41 3.62 4.96 6.50
N GLY A 42 4.93 5.14 6.31
CA GLY A 42 5.73 6.02 7.14
C GLY A 42 5.70 5.61 8.62
N GLY A 43 5.68 4.30 8.90
CA GLY A 43 5.64 3.75 10.27
C GLY A 43 4.34 3.99 11.02
N MET A 44 3.24 4.23 10.30
CA MET A 44 1.89 4.40 10.85
C MET A 44 0.92 3.48 10.13
N ARG A 45 -0.09 2.98 10.84
CA ARG A 45 -1.11 2.10 10.28
C ARG A 45 -2.50 2.69 10.51
N LEU A 46 -3.34 2.66 9.49
CA LEU A 46 -4.77 2.96 9.58
C LEU A 46 -5.57 1.67 9.46
N ASN A 47 -6.41 1.37 10.45
CA ASN A 47 -7.30 0.21 10.42
C ASN A 47 -8.70 0.51 10.99
N THR A 48 -9.63 -0.41 10.78
CA THR A 48 -10.97 -0.32 11.36
C THR A 48 -11.13 -1.37 12.46
N VAL A 49 -11.58 -0.95 13.64
CA VAL A 49 -11.85 -1.82 14.79
C VAL A 49 -13.36 -1.82 15.07
N PRO A 50 -14.03 -2.98 15.11
CA PRO A 50 -15.45 -3.04 15.43
C PRO A 50 -15.71 -2.67 16.90
N ASP A 51 -16.81 -1.97 17.16
CA ASP A 51 -17.30 -1.65 18.51
C ASP A 51 -18.84 -1.71 18.54
N GLU A 52 -19.41 -1.91 19.73
CA GLU A 52 -20.87 -2.01 19.94
C GLU A 52 -21.62 -0.76 19.45
N SER A 53 -20.97 0.40 19.49
CA SER A 53 -21.56 1.68 19.06
C SER A 53 -21.28 2.02 17.59
N GLY A 54 -20.65 1.11 16.83
CA GLY A 54 -20.20 1.31 15.45
C GLY A 54 -18.67 1.33 15.34
N PRO A 55 -18.10 1.07 14.15
CA PRO A 55 -16.66 0.89 13.99
C PRO A 55 -15.85 2.15 14.33
N PHE A 56 -14.65 1.93 14.84
CA PHE A 56 -13.61 2.94 14.99
C PHE A 56 -12.61 2.85 13.84
N LEU A 57 -12.34 3.98 13.21
CA LEU A 57 -11.13 4.16 12.41
C LEU A 57 -9.98 4.50 13.37
N VAL A 58 -8.90 3.72 13.34
CA VAL A 58 -7.78 3.86 14.27
C VAL A 58 -6.48 4.07 13.49
N LEU A 59 -5.83 5.20 13.74
CA LEU A 59 -4.49 5.51 13.27
C LEU A 59 -3.50 5.22 14.40
N SER A 60 -2.64 4.21 14.25
CA SER A 60 -1.63 3.81 15.24
C SER A 60 -0.21 4.06 14.75
N LEU A 61 0.68 4.35 15.71
CA LEU A 61 2.12 4.42 15.48
C LEU A 61 2.72 3.01 15.54
N GLU A 62 3.34 2.56 14.46
CA GLU A 62 4.04 1.26 14.41
C GLU A 62 5.56 1.41 14.61
N ASP A 63 6.13 2.54 14.17
CA ASP A 63 7.55 2.85 14.34
C ASP A 63 7.74 3.95 15.39
N SER A 64 8.19 3.57 16.57
CA SER A 64 8.42 4.51 17.68
C SER A 64 9.41 5.63 17.37
N SER A 65 10.32 5.45 16.40
CA SER A 65 11.27 6.49 15.96
C SER A 65 10.57 7.66 15.25
N ARG A 66 9.34 7.46 14.79
CA ARG A 66 8.53 8.45 14.04
C ARG A 66 7.48 9.16 14.89
N ARG A 67 7.61 9.10 16.22
CA ARG A 67 6.66 9.71 17.18
C ARG A 67 6.37 11.18 16.92
N ASP A 68 7.36 11.99 16.55
CA ASP A 68 7.19 13.42 16.31
C ASP A 68 6.39 13.70 15.03
N LEU A 69 6.66 12.92 13.98
CA LEU A 69 5.89 12.96 12.73
C LEU A 69 4.43 12.54 12.98
N PHE A 70 4.22 11.44 13.69
CA PHE A 70 2.89 10.98 14.08
C PHE A 70 2.11 12.04 14.86
N SER A 71 2.75 12.70 15.83
CA SER A 71 2.13 13.76 16.63
C SER A 71 1.72 14.96 15.77
N THR A 72 2.56 15.30 14.79
CA THR A 72 2.31 16.38 13.81
C THR A 72 1.09 16.05 12.94
N ILE A 73 1.01 14.83 12.42
CA ILE A 73 -0.12 14.36 11.60
C ILE A 73 -1.40 14.35 12.43
N CYS A 74 -1.35 13.78 13.65
CA CYS A 74 -2.51 13.76 14.55
C CYS A 74 -3.04 15.17 14.83
N ALA A 75 -2.15 16.13 15.13
CA ALA A 75 -2.54 17.51 15.37
C ALA A 75 -3.21 18.15 14.14
N ASP A 76 -2.66 17.90 12.95
CA ASP A 76 -3.17 18.45 11.69
C ASP A 76 -4.54 17.87 11.29
N VAL A 77 -4.72 16.55 11.33
CA VAL A 77 -5.99 15.90 10.99
C VAL A 77 -7.10 16.25 11.99
N VAL A 78 -6.77 16.39 13.28
CA VAL A 78 -7.70 16.84 14.32
C VAL A 78 -8.09 18.30 14.09
N SER A 79 -7.11 19.17 13.80
CA SER A 79 -7.35 20.59 13.53
C SER A 79 -8.29 20.79 12.33
N ALA A 80 -8.05 20.07 11.22
CA ALA A 80 -8.89 20.16 10.04
C ALA A 80 -10.32 19.66 10.29
N ALA A 81 -10.49 18.57 11.02
CA ALA A 81 -11.80 18.07 11.41
C ALA A 81 -12.55 19.04 12.33
N ALA A 82 -11.83 19.71 13.24
CA ALA A 82 -12.41 20.67 14.19
C ALA A 82 -12.83 22.00 13.54
N GLN A 83 -12.15 22.42 12.47
CA GLN A 83 -12.51 23.62 11.70
C GLN A 83 -13.66 23.40 10.71
N ALA A 84 -14.00 22.13 10.44
CA ALA A 84 -15.07 21.76 9.52
C ALA A 84 -16.46 21.83 10.19
N GLY A 85 -17.50 22.00 9.37
CA GLY A 85 -18.87 21.78 9.82
C GLY A 85 -19.07 20.31 10.23
N THR A 86 -20.02 20.04 11.15
CA THR A 86 -20.26 18.68 11.67
C THR A 86 -20.52 17.63 10.58
N ALA A 87 -21.11 18.02 9.45
CA ALA A 87 -21.36 17.12 8.33
C ALA A 87 -20.09 16.76 7.54
N ASP A 88 -19.08 17.63 7.55
CA ASP A 88 -17.88 17.52 6.70
C ASP A 88 -16.63 17.11 7.48
N ALA A 89 -16.69 17.08 8.82
CA ALA A 89 -15.55 16.80 9.69
C ALA A 89 -14.85 15.47 9.38
N LEU A 90 -15.62 14.40 9.10
CA LEU A 90 -15.05 13.11 8.69
C LEU A 90 -14.35 13.21 7.34
N ALA A 91 -14.97 13.88 6.37
CA ALA A 91 -14.40 14.06 5.05
C ALA A 91 -13.09 14.86 5.10
N GLN A 92 -13.03 15.92 5.92
CA GLN A 92 -11.83 16.72 6.10
C GLN A 92 -10.72 15.98 6.84
N PHE A 93 -11.06 15.18 7.85
CA PHE A 93 -10.12 14.29 8.53
C PHE A 93 -9.46 13.34 7.52
N LEU A 94 -10.28 12.63 6.73
CA LEU A 94 -9.80 11.67 5.74
C LEU A 94 -9.01 12.35 4.62
N ALA A 95 -9.44 13.53 4.16
CA ALA A 95 -8.72 14.28 3.14
C ALA A 95 -7.33 14.72 3.59
N ARG A 96 -7.18 15.20 4.83
CA ARG A 96 -5.86 15.54 5.39
C ARG A 96 -4.98 14.31 5.60
N LEU A 97 -5.57 13.22 6.09
CA LEU A 97 -4.83 11.97 6.26
C LEU A 97 -4.34 11.43 4.91
N ASP A 98 -5.15 11.54 3.86
CA ASP A 98 -4.76 11.16 2.51
C ASP A 98 -3.68 12.09 1.94
N ALA A 99 -3.74 13.40 2.19
CA ALA A 99 -2.68 14.33 1.80
C ALA A 99 -1.34 13.99 2.47
N TRP A 100 -1.35 13.65 3.76
CA TRP A 100 -0.17 13.14 4.46
C TRP A 100 0.30 11.81 3.90
N ARG A 101 -0.61 10.89 3.59
CA ARG A 101 -0.28 9.63 2.91
C ARG A 101 0.43 9.90 1.58
N GLN A 102 -0.09 10.80 0.75
CA GLN A 102 0.53 11.16 -0.52
C GLN A 102 1.90 11.84 -0.33
N PHE A 103 2.05 12.70 0.67
CA PHE A 103 3.32 13.35 0.99
C PHE A 103 4.38 12.36 1.51
N LEU A 104 3.97 11.46 2.41
CA LEU A 104 4.81 10.43 3.03
C LEU A 104 5.06 9.22 2.14
N ARG A 105 4.40 9.12 0.98
CA ARG A 105 4.72 8.08 -0.01
C ARG A 105 6.16 8.18 -0.55
N ASP A 106 6.89 9.22 -0.13
CA ASP A 106 8.25 9.59 -0.46
C ASP A 106 8.51 9.63 -1.98
N ARG A 107 9.23 10.69 -2.39
CA ARG A 107 9.93 10.68 -3.66
C ARG A 107 10.93 9.54 -3.59
N ARG A 108 10.61 8.39 -4.20
CA ARG A 108 11.56 7.28 -4.33
C ARG A 108 12.86 7.83 -4.93
N ASP A 109 14.00 7.50 -4.33
CA ASP A 109 15.30 7.49 -5.01
C ASP A 109 15.27 6.39 -6.10
N GLY A 110 14.43 6.57 -7.12
CA GLY A 110 14.15 5.55 -8.12
C GLY A 110 13.75 4.18 -7.55
N LEU A 111 13.83 3.16 -8.38
CA LEU A 111 13.73 1.77 -7.92
C LEU A 111 15.11 1.34 -7.43
N SER A 112 15.17 0.64 -6.29
CA SER A 112 16.40 -0.07 -5.92
C SER A 112 16.79 -1.07 -7.02
N ARG A 113 18.04 -1.54 -7.02
CA ARG A 113 18.49 -2.52 -8.01
C ARG A 113 17.62 -3.80 -8.01
N SER A 114 17.20 -4.24 -6.82
CA SER A 114 16.32 -5.42 -6.68
C SER A 114 14.92 -5.15 -7.23
N GLU A 115 14.33 -4.00 -6.92
CA GLU A 115 13.02 -3.59 -7.45
C GLU A 115 13.06 -3.40 -8.97
N THR A 116 14.17 -2.88 -9.50
CA THR A 116 14.38 -2.73 -10.95
C THR A 116 14.42 -4.10 -11.62
N ILE A 117 15.14 -5.07 -11.04
CA ILE A 117 15.19 -6.45 -11.55
C ILE A 117 13.81 -7.11 -11.51
N GLY A 118 13.08 -6.94 -10.40
CA GLY A 118 11.70 -7.43 -10.27
C GLY A 118 10.79 -6.87 -11.35
N LEU A 119 10.76 -5.53 -11.49
CA LEU A 119 9.97 -4.85 -12.50
C LEU A 119 10.36 -5.25 -13.93
N MET A 120 11.65 -5.41 -14.22
CA MET A 120 12.09 -5.91 -15.53
C MET A 120 11.50 -7.31 -15.82
N GLY A 121 11.48 -8.19 -14.82
CA GLY A 121 10.86 -9.51 -14.95
C GLY A 121 9.36 -9.42 -15.27
N GLU A 122 8.63 -8.61 -14.51
CA GLU A 122 7.19 -8.39 -14.73
C GLU A 122 6.91 -7.81 -16.13
N LEU A 123 7.68 -6.80 -16.56
CA LEU A 123 7.52 -6.16 -17.86
C LEU A 123 7.82 -7.11 -19.02
N LEU A 124 8.81 -7.99 -18.88
CA LEU A 124 9.10 -9.03 -19.88
C LEU A 124 7.94 -10.04 -19.99
N VAL A 125 7.31 -10.42 -18.88
CA VAL A 125 6.12 -11.28 -18.89
C VAL A 125 4.94 -10.54 -19.53
N LEU A 126 4.71 -9.28 -19.15
CA LEU A 126 3.66 -8.45 -19.72
C LEU A 126 3.82 -8.29 -21.25
N GLU A 127 5.04 -8.08 -21.75
CA GLU A 127 5.31 -8.01 -23.19
C GLU A 127 4.86 -9.28 -23.92
N GLN A 128 5.17 -10.46 -23.35
CA GLN A 128 4.74 -11.75 -23.92
C GLN A 128 3.23 -11.94 -23.86
N LEU A 129 2.59 -11.52 -22.78
CA LEU A 129 1.13 -11.58 -22.64
C LEU A 129 0.44 -10.65 -23.65
N LEU A 130 0.93 -9.42 -23.82
CA LEU A 130 0.41 -8.45 -24.77
C LEU A 130 0.57 -8.89 -26.23
N ALA A 131 1.61 -9.67 -26.54
CA ALA A 131 1.78 -10.26 -27.87
C ALA A 131 0.70 -11.31 -28.22
N VAL A 132 0.08 -11.92 -27.20
CA VAL A 132 -1.00 -12.91 -27.35
C VAL A 132 -2.37 -12.26 -27.25
N ASP A 133 -2.55 -11.39 -26.25
CA ASP A 133 -3.79 -10.66 -25.98
C ASP A 133 -3.49 -9.19 -25.60
N PRO A 134 -3.88 -8.21 -26.42
CA PRO A 134 -3.63 -6.79 -26.16
C PRO A 134 -4.36 -6.26 -24.92
N TYR A 135 -5.34 -6.98 -24.37
CA TYR A 135 -6.04 -6.60 -23.14
C TYR A 135 -5.37 -7.10 -21.87
N SER A 136 -4.25 -7.83 -21.98
CA SER A 136 -3.52 -8.43 -20.84
C SER A 136 -3.00 -7.42 -19.82
N LEU A 137 -2.91 -6.12 -20.17
CA LEU A 137 -2.53 -5.08 -19.22
C LEU A 137 -3.46 -5.05 -18.00
N ALA A 138 -4.76 -5.32 -18.20
CA ALA A 138 -5.74 -5.35 -17.10
C ALA A 138 -5.50 -6.48 -16.10
N ALA A 139 -4.71 -7.50 -16.47
CA ALA A 139 -4.35 -8.60 -15.60
C ALA A 139 -3.15 -8.28 -14.70
N TRP A 140 -2.35 -7.23 -14.98
CA TRP A 140 -1.17 -6.87 -14.19
C TRP A 140 -1.58 -6.14 -12.90
N GLN A 141 -1.38 -6.79 -11.75
CA GLN A 141 -1.85 -6.33 -10.44
C GLN A 141 -0.73 -5.88 -9.49
N SER A 142 0.55 -6.22 -9.76
CA SER A 142 1.69 -5.83 -8.92
C SER A 142 1.74 -4.31 -8.62
N PRO A 143 1.50 -3.38 -9.58
CA PRO A 143 1.49 -1.94 -9.30
C PRO A 143 0.37 -1.45 -8.37
N ASN A 144 -0.65 -2.29 -8.14
CA ASN A 144 -1.82 -1.99 -7.31
C ASN A 144 -1.81 -2.77 -5.99
N ASP A 145 -0.62 -3.20 -5.53
CA ASP A 145 -0.45 -4.02 -4.32
C ASP A 145 -1.22 -5.36 -4.37
N GLY A 146 -1.36 -5.94 -5.57
CA GLY A 146 -1.97 -7.26 -5.77
C GLY A 146 -1.13 -8.38 -5.15
N LEU A 147 -1.80 -9.44 -4.66
CA LEU A 147 -1.13 -10.59 -4.06
C LEU A 147 -0.20 -11.34 -5.03
N HIS A 148 -0.60 -11.41 -6.30
CA HIS A 148 0.17 -11.99 -7.39
C HIS A 148 0.40 -10.93 -8.46
N ASP A 149 1.48 -11.06 -9.23
CA ASP A 149 1.84 -10.07 -10.24
C ASP A 149 0.80 -9.97 -11.35
N PHE A 150 0.27 -11.11 -11.80
CA PHE A 150 -0.82 -11.14 -12.78
C PHE A 150 -1.98 -11.99 -12.31
N GLN A 151 -3.21 -11.55 -12.58
CA GLN A 151 -4.41 -12.32 -12.29
C GLN A 151 -5.53 -12.05 -13.31
N SER A 152 -6.09 -13.11 -13.88
CA SER A 152 -7.26 -13.03 -14.77
C SER A 152 -8.04 -14.34 -14.80
N ASN A 153 -9.37 -14.26 -14.73
CA ASN A 153 -10.27 -15.41 -14.87
C ASN A 153 -9.91 -16.61 -13.97
N GLY A 154 -9.44 -16.34 -12.75
CA GLY A 154 -9.00 -17.34 -11.78
C GLY A 154 -7.63 -17.97 -12.06
N HIS A 155 -6.88 -17.50 -13.05
CA HIS A 155 -5.47 -17.84 -13.22
C HIS A 155 -4.62 -16.72 -12.62
N ALA A 156 -3.54 -17.07 -11.95
CA ALA A 156 -2.56 -16.11 -11.47
C ALA A 156 -1.14 -16.50 -11.86
N LEU A 157 -0.30 -15.50 -12.05
CA LEU A 157 1.14 -15.64 -12.28
C LEU A 157 1.90 -14.89 -11.18
N GLU A 158 2.87 -15.57 -10.60
CA GLU A 158 3.87 -14.97 -9.72
C GLU A 158 5.21 -14.95 -10.46
N VAL A 159 5.82 -13.78 -10.61
CA VAL A 159 7.06 -13.57 -11.35
C VAL A 159 8.19 -13.30 -10.37
N LYS A 160 9.25 -14.10 -10.46
CA LYS A 160 10.48 -13.88 -9.70
C LYS A 160 11.65 -13.73 -10.66
N ALA A 161 12.29 -12.57 -10.58
CA ALA A 161 13.44 -12.24 -11.42
C ALA A 161 14.74 -12.20 -10.61
N GLY A 162 15.83 -12.67 -11.20
CA GLY A 162 17.15 -12.69 -10.57
C GLY A 162 18.28 -12.54 -11.58
N LEU A 163 19.43 -12.03 -11.11
CA LEU A 163 20.65 -11.95 -11.90
C LEU A 163 21.51 -13.21 -11.75
N GLY A 164 22.06 -13.66 -12.87
CA GLY A 164 23.05 -14.74 -12.89
C GLY A 164 22.45 -16.15 -12.79
N PRO A 165 23.31 -17.16 -12.52
CA PRO A 165 22.95 -18.57 -12.69
C PRO A 165 22.22 -19.18 -11.48
N SER A 166 21.83 -18.39 -10.48
CA SER A 166 21.19 -18.94 -9.28
C SER A 166 19.90 -19.68 -9.65
N SER A 167 19.77 -20.91 -9.14
CA SER A 167 18.57 -21.73 -9.29
C SER A 167 17.59 -21.55 -8.12
N SER A 168 17.98 -20.81 -7.08
CA SER A 168 17.12 -20.52 -5.94
C SER A 168 16.23 -19.31 -6.20
N ILE A 169 14.98 -19.41 -5.76
CA ILE A 169 13.99 -18.34 -5.81
C ILE A 169 13.62 -18.02 -4.37
N THR A 170 13.65 -16.74 -4.02
CA THR A 170 13.13 -16.28 -2.72
C THR A 170 11.68 -15.88 -2.88
N ILE A 171 10.83 -16.43 -2.02
CA ILE A 171 9.44 -16.03 -1.86
C ILE A 171 9.35 -15.22 -0.57
N SER A 172 8.91 -13.96 -0.68
CA SER A 172 8.88 -13.01 0.43
C SER A 172 7.76 -13.29 1.43
N ALA A 173 6.65 -13.86 0.97
CA ALA A 173 5.50 -14.18 1.80
C ALA A 173 4.81 -15.46 1.33
N LEU A 174 4.33 -16.26 2.29
CA LEU A 174 3.79 -17.60 2.02
C LEU A 174 2.50 -17.56 1.18
N ASP A 175 1.71 -16.49 1.33
CA ASP A 175 0.48 -16.22 0.59
C ASP A 175 0.72 -16.03 -0.91
N GLN A 176 1.92 -15.66 -1.34
CA GLN A 176 2.29 -15.63 -2.77
C GLN A 176 2.24 -17.03 -3.43
N LEU A 177 2.25 -18.10 -2.63
CA LEU A 177 2.10 -19.48 -3.09
C LEU A 177 0.70 -20.05 -2.81
N ASP A 178 -0.21 -19.25 -2.26
CA ASP A 178 -1.57 -19.69 -1.98
C ASP A 178 -2.40 -19.70 -3.27
N ALA A 179 -2.88 -20.89 -3.64
CA ALA A 179 -3.75 -21.07 -4.80
C ALA A 179 -5.24 -21.12 -4.43
N ALA A 180 -5.59 -20.86 -3.16
CA ALA A 180 -6.98 -20.88 -2.71
C ALA A 180 -7.85 -19.89 -3.51
N GLY A 181 -8.94 -20.39 -4.10
CA GLY A 181 -9.83 -19.60 -4.95
C GLY A 181 -9.32 -19.39 -6.39
N LEU A 182 -8.09 -19.82 -6.70
CA LEU A 182 -7.56 -19.84 -8.06
C LEU A 182 -7.84 -21.19 -8.74
N ARG A 183 -8.06 -21.13 -10.05
CA ARG A 183 -8.04 -22.29 -10.94
C ARG A 183 -6.62 -22.80 -11.14
N ARG A 184 -5.64 -21.89 -11.17
CA ARG A 184 -4.22 -22.19 -11.37
C ARG A 184 -3.37 -21.02 -10.90
N LEU A 185 -2.23 -21.36 -10.29
CA LEU A 185 -1.14 -20.44 -9.98
C LEU A 185 0.13 -20.97 -10.64
N ASP A 186 0.79 -20.16 -11.45
CA ASP A 186 2.08 -20.49 -12.05
C ASP A 186 3.18 -19.55 -11.51
N LEU A 187 4.32 -20.13 -11.13
CA LEU A 187 5.51 -19.38 -10.72
C LEU A 187 6.49 -19.30 -11.90
N LEU A 188 6.76 -18.08 -12.37
CA LEU A 188 7.68 -17.81 -13.46
C LEU A 188 9.01 -17.31 -12.91
N HIS A 189 10.09 -18.03 -13.20
CA HIS A 189 11.44 -17.60 -12.86
C HIS A 189 12.13 -16.99 -14.07
N ILE A 190 12.35 -15.68 -14.03
CA ILE A 190 13.05 -14.92 -15.07
C ILE A 190 14.52 -14.75 -14.67
N ARG A 191 15.43 -15.28 -15.49
CA ARG A 191 16.87 -15.08 -15.29
C ARG A 191 17.37 -13.97 -16.20
N LEU A 192 17.92 -12.93 -15.59
CA LEU A 192 18.54 -11.81 -16.29
C LEU A 192 20.06 -11.99 -16.29
N VAL A 193 20.68 -11.61 -17.40
CA VAL A 193 22.14 -11.58 -17.55
C VAL A 193 22.54 -10.13 -17.76
N GLU A 194 23.41 -9.63 -16.87
CA GLU A 194 23.98 -8.30 -17.00
C GLU A 194 25.12 -8.35 -18.02
N VAL A 195 24.98 -7.60 -19.11
CA VAL A 195 26.03 -7.47 -20.12
C VAL A 195 26.85 -6.23 -19.78
N SER A 196 28.11 -6.42 -19.39
CA SER A 196 29.03 -5.31 -19.22
C SER A 196 29.38 -4.72 -20.58
N THR A 197 28.82 -3.56 -20.93
CA THR A 197 29.35 -2.76 -22.03
C THR A 197 30.69 -2.18 -21.58
N GLY A 198 31.79 -2.72 -22.11
CA GLY A 198 33.12 -2.14 -21.94
C GLY A 198 33.19 -0.70 -22.49
N PRO A 199 34.20 0.10 -22.10
CA PRO A 199 34.33 1.47 -22.59
C PRO A 199 34.64 1.47 -24.09
N GLY A 200 33.63 1.81 -24.89
CA GLY A 200 33.72 2.31 -26.27
C GLY A 200 34.69 1.60 -27.22
N ASP A 201 34.24 0.53 -27.87
CA ASP A 201 34.67 0.31 -29.25
C ASP A 201 33.97 1.38 -30.11
N GLY A 202 34.63 2.54 -30.21
CA GLY A 202 34.30 3.53 -31.20
C GLY A 202 34.34 2.86 -32.57
N LEU A 203 33.21 2.90 -33.28
CA LEU A 203 33.15 2.56 -34.69
C LEU A 203 34.28 3.30 -35.42
N SER A 204 35.28 2.56 -35.88
CA SER A 204 36.17 3.03 -36.93
C SER A 204 35.40 2.88 -38.25
N PRO A 205 35.08 3.96 -38.98
CA PRO A 205 34.53 3.83 -40.32
C PRO A 205 35.66 3.37 -41.24
N THR A 206 35.63 2.11 -41.67
CA THR A 206 36.46 1.65 -42.77
C THR A 206 35.96 2.30 -44.05
N SER A 207 36.79 3.18 -44.63
CA SER A 207 36.82 3.43 -46.07
C SER A 207 37.65 2.36 -46.76
#